data_AF-A0A321LAW6-F1
#
_entry.id   AF-A0A321LAW6-F1
#
_cell.length_a   1.000
_cell.length_b   1.000
_cell.length_c   1.000
_cell.angle_alpha   90.00
_cell.angle_beta   90.00
_cell.angle_gamma   90.00
#
_symmetry.space_group_name_H-M   'P 1'
#
loop_
_entity.id
_entity.type
_entity.pdbx_description
1 polymer ?
#
loop_
_entity_poly.entity_id
_entity_poly.type
_entity_poly.pdbx_seq_one_letter_code
_entity_poly.pdbx_strand_id
1 'polypeptide(L)'
;MESKSLNKTKARFIVLAVFLIGFLAGGFSMSLYRTVTGSDDSSRGRTHNGPPQAHILDKMDKKLSLTSEQRDKVKAILDETFSQYDQVRRDVDPRIGVIRQQSRDRLRALLTDEQKPKFEELVAESDAKREKMKEHFGK
;
A
#
# COMPACT_ATOMS: atom_id res chain seq x y z
N MET A 1 35.19 -3.78 -33.99
CA MET A 1 34.20 -4.67 -33.34
C MET A 1 33.93 -4.15 -31.92
N GLU A 2 33.24 -3.03 -31.75
CA GLU A 2 33.09 -2.38 -30.42
C GLU A 2 31.68 -1.86 -30.07
N SER A 3 30.62 -2.28 -30.78
CA SER A 3 29.26 -1.78 -30.51
C SER A 3 28.37 -2.70 -29.65
N LYS A 4 28.79 -3.94 -29.35
CA LYS A 4 27.93 -4.92 -28.64
C LYS A 4 27.93 -4.77 -27.10
N SER A 5 29.01 -4.31 -26.48
CA SER A 5 29.11 -4.18 -25.02
C SER A 5 28.37 -2.95 -24.48
N LEU A 6 28.40 -1.83 -25.21
CA LEU A 6 27.69 -0.59 -24.90
C LEU A 6 26.18 -0.79 -24.76
N ASN A 7 25.55 -1.62 -25.60
CA ASN A 7 24.12 -1.89 -25.52
C ASN A 7 23.75 -2.81 -24.35
N LYS A 8 24.61 -3.76 -23.98
CA LYS A 8 24.41 -4.59 -22.78
C LYS A 8 24.55 -3.78 -21.50
N THR A 9 25.51 -2.86 -21.43
CA THR A 9 25.69 -1.98 -20.28
C THR A 9 24.54 -0.98 -20.16
N LYS A 10 24.10 -0.37 -21.27
CA LYS A 10 22.91 0.49 -21.32
C LYS A 10 21.64 -0.26 -20.91
N ALA A 11 21.42 -1.48 -21.39
CA ALA A 11 20.28 -2.30 -20.99
C ALA A 11 20.29 -2.64 -19.49
N ARG A 12 21.46 -2.95 -18.92
CA ARG A 12 21.62 -3.17 -17.47
C ARG A 12 21.31 -1.90 -16.66
N PHE A 13 21.76 -0.74 -17.13
CA PHE A 13 21.44 0.55 -16.51
C PHE A 13 19.95 0.88 -16.56
N ILE A 14 19.27 0.59 -17.68
CA ILE A 14 17.82 0.80 -17.81
C ILE A 14 17.06 -0.14 -16.86
N VAL A 15 17.45 -1.42 -16.76
CA VAL A 15 16.83 -2.37 -15.82
C VAL A 15 17.04 -1.93 -14.37
N LEU A 16 18.25 -1.50 -14.00
CA LEU A 16 18.53 -0.97 -12.67
C LEU A 16 17.75 0.32 -12.38
N ALA A 17 17.63 1.22 -13.35
CA ALA A 17 16.87 2.46 -13.20
C ALA A 17 15.37 2.18 -13.01
N VAL A 18 14.79 1.26 -13.79
CA VAL A 18 13.38 0.85 -13.64
C VAL A 18 13.16 0.14 -12.31
N PHE A 19 14.10 -0.73 -11.88
CA PHE A 19 14.05 -1.38 -10.58
C PHE A 19 14.15 -0.37 -9.42
N LEU A 20 15.05 0.62 -9.51
CA LEU A 20 15.18 1.70 -8.54
C LEU A 20 13.93 2.58 -8.51
N ILE A 21 13.34 2.90 -9.66
CA ILE A 21 12.09 3.68 -9.73
C ILE A 21 10.93 2.87 -9.14
N GLY A 22 10.84 1.57 -9.43
CA GLY A 22 9.85 0.67 -8.82
C GLY A 22 10.05 0.50 -7.31
N PHE A 23 11.30 0.42 -6.85
CA PHE A 23 11.66 0.33 -5.43
C PHE A 23 11.43 1.65 -4.71
N LEU A 24 11.71 2.81 -5.33
CA LEU A 24 11.41 4.12 -4.77
C LEU A 24 9.91 4.38 -4.75
N ALA A 25 9.15 3.99 -5.78
CA ALA A 25 7.69 4.09 -5.77
C ALA A 25 7.05 3.16 -4.70
N GLY A 26 7.59 1.94 -4.52
CA GLY A 26 7.16 1.01 -3.48
C GLY A 26 7.59 1.44 -2.05
N GLY A 27 8.83 1.91 -1.90
CA GLY A 27 9.40 2.35 -0.62
C GLY A 27 8.88 3.71 -0.15
N PHE A 28 8.57 4.62 -1.08
CA PHE A 28 7.91 5.89 -0.76
C PHE A 28 6.46 5.67 -0.30
N SER A 29 5.78 4.65 -0.82
CA SER A 29 4.48 4.20 -0.30
C SER A 29 4.61 3.65 1.13
N MET A 30 5.70 2.93 1.46
CA MET A 30 5.97 2.44 2.82
C MET A 30 6.31 3.58 3.81
N SER A 31 7.02 4.63 3.37
CA SER A 31 7.42 5.76 4.22
C SER A 31 6.26 6.72 4.55
N LEU A 32 5.33 6.90 3.62
CA LEU A 32 4.09 7.64 3.88
C LEU A 32 3.12 6.82 4.73
N TYR A 33 3.11 5.48 4.57
CA TYR A 33 2.34 4.61 5.46
C TYR A 33 2.90 4.61 6.89
N ARG A 34 4.23 4.61 7.09
CA ARG A 34 4.86 4.66 8.44
C ARG A 34 4.70 6.00 9.18
N THR A 35 4.55 7.10 8.45
CA THR A 35 4.37 8.43 9.05
C THR A 35 2.91 8.72 9.38
N VAL A 36 1.96 8.13 8.65
CA VAL A 36 0.52 8.17 8.96
C VAL A 36 0.13 7.05 9.94
N THR A 37 0.77 5.88 9.90
CA THR A 37 0.65 4.79 10.87
C THR A 37 1.91 4.75 11.72
N GLY A 38 1.94 5.57 12.78
CA GLY A 38 3.07 5.71 13.69
C GLY A 38 3.71 4.36 14.05
N SER A 39 4.82 4.06 13.38
CA SER A 39 5.64 2.90 13.66
C SER A 39 6.63 3.29 14.75
N ASP A 40 6.10 3.48 15.95
CA ASP A 40 6.89 3.34 17.16
C ASP A 40 6.90 1.85 17.49
N ASP A 41 8.00 1.22 17.09
CA ASP A 41 8.31 -0.17 17.35
C ASP A 41 8.64 -0.32 18.85
N SER A 42 7.63 -0.64 19.67
CA SER A 42 7.81 -1.35 20.94
C SER A 42 6.48 -1.66 21.64
N SER A 43 5.56 -2.38 21.00
CA SER A 43 4.47 -3.05 21.72
C SER A 43 3.97 -4.28 20.98
N ARG A 44 4.49 -5.43 21.41
CA ARG A 44 4.05 -6.77 21.06
C ARG A 44 2.52 -6.92 21.10
N GLY A 45 1.96 -7.49 20.03
CA GLY A 45 0.88 -8.48 20.13
C GLY A 45 -0.46 -8.06 20.72
N ARG A 46 -1.15 -7.09 20.10
CA ARG A 46 -2.62 -7.04 20.20
C ARG A 46 -3.23 -6.86 18.82
N THR A 47 -3.64 -7.98 18.22
CA THR A 47 -4.79 -8.02 17.31
C THR A 47 -5.99 -7.41 18.05
N HIS A 48 -6.22 -6.12 17.85
CA HIS A 48 -7.38 -5.44 18.40
C HIS A 48 -8.52 -5.55 17.40
N ASN A 49 -9.45 -6.47 17.69
CA ASN A 49 -10.61 -6.82 16.87
C ASN A 49 -11.74 -5.77 16.98
N GLY A 50 -11.44 -4.49 16.76
CA GLY A 50 -12.42 -3.41 16.81
C GLY A 50 -12.27 -2.45 15.65
N PRO A 51 -13.35 -1.77 15.23
CA PRO A 51 -13.30 -0.82 14.13
C PRO A 51 -12.26 0.28 14.41
N PRO A 52 -11.48 0.73 13.41
CA PRO A 52 -10.35 1.65 13.60
C PRO A 52 -10.71 2.93 14.37
N GLN A 53 -11.92 3.46 14.14
CA GLN A 53 -12.43 4.64 14.84
C GLN A 53 -12.63 4.43 16.34
N ALA A 54 -12.98 3.24 16.79
CA ALA A 54 -13.18 2.95 18.21
C ALA A 54 -11.85 3.00 18.97
N HIS A 55 -10.76 2.56 18.34
CA HIS A 55 -9.42 2.65 18.91
C HIS A 55 -8.95 4.11 19.00
N ILE A 56 -9.22 4.90 17.96
CA ILE A 56 -8.89 6.34 17.95
C ILE A 56 -9.68 7.06 19.05
N LEU A 57 -10.97 6.77 19.18
CA LEU A 57 -11.82 7.34 20.22
C LEU A 57 -11.30 7.00 21.62
N ASP A 58 -10.98 5.73 21.90
CA ASP A 58 -10.41 5.29 23.19
C ASP A 58 -9.07 5.97 23.50
N LYS A 59 -8.22 6.15 22.48
CA LYS A 59 -6.95 6.86 22.63
C LYS A 59 -7.14 8.35 22.91
N MET A 60 -8.09 9.02 22.24
CA MET A 60 -8.40 10.43 22.47
C MET A 60 -9.03 10.63 23.85
N ASP A 61 -9.95 9.75 24.23
CA ASP A 61 -10.59 9.75 25.54
C ASP A 61 -9.59 9.64 26.68
N LYS A 62 -8.67 8.66 26.62
CA LYS A 62 -7.63 8.47 27.63
C LYS A 62 -6.64 9.63 27.73
N LYS A 63 -6.33 10.28 26.61
CA LYS A 63 -5.32 11.36 26.56
C LYS A 63 -5.88 12.73 26.89
N LEU A 64 -7.16 12.97 26.56
CA LEU A 64 -7.80 14.27 26.69
C LEU A 64 -8.82 14.30 27.83
N SER A 65 -9.08 13.15 28.47
CA SER A 65 -10.09 12.98 29.52
C SER A 65 -11.44 13.54 29.09
N LEU A 66 -11.93 13.05 27.95
CA LEU A 66 -13.18 13.55 27.35
C LEU A 66 -14.36 13.33 28.30
N THR A 67 -15.21 14.34 28.42
CA THR A 67 -16.54 14.17 29.03
C THR A 67 -17.41 13.27 28.16
N SER A 68 -18.50 12.71 28.73
CA SER A 68 -19.44 11.89 27.96
C SER A 68 -19.95 12.61 26.71
N GLU A 69 -20.32 13.88 26.84
CA GLU A 69 -20.83 14.68 25.71
C GLU A 69 -19.76 14.89 24.62
N GLN A 70 -18.50 15.15 25.02
CA GLN A 70 -17.40 15.28 24.07
C GLN A 70 -17.10 13.96 23.38
N ARG A 71 -17.13 12.84 24.11
CA ARG A 71 -16.91 11.50 23.56
C ARG A 71 -17.93 11.17 22.48
N ASP A 72 -19.20 11.47 22.72
CA ASP A 72 -20.27 11.23 21.75
C ASP A 72 -20.10 12.07 20.48
N LYS A 73 -19.73 13.35 20.62
CA LYS A 73 -19.45 14.23 19.48
C LYS A 73 -18.22 13.77 18.68
N VAL A 74 -17.15 13.38 19.37
CA VAL A 74 -15.93 12.86 18.70
C VAL A 74 -16.25 11.55 17.97
N LYS A 75 -17.04 10.66 18.58
CA LYS A 75 -17.49 9.43 17.92
C LYS A 75 -18.22 9.74 16.61
N ALA A 76 -19.18 10.67 16.62
CA ALA A 76 -19.92 11.05 15.42
C ALA A 76 -19.01 11.61 14.31
N ILE A 77 -18.05 12.48 14.67
CA ILE A 77 -17.07 13.04 13.73
C ILE A 77 -16.22 11.92 13.11
N LEU A 78 -15.74 10.98 13.93
CA LEU A 78 -14.94 9.87 13.44
C LEU A 78 -15.77 8.97 12.51
N ASP A 79 -16.99 8.59 12.90
CA ASP A 79 -17.86 7.75 12.06
C ASP A 79 -18.11 8.38 10.67
N GLU A 80 -18.40 9.69 10.63
CA GLU A 80 -18.56 10.43 9.38
C GLU A 80 -17.26 10.45 8.56
N THR A 81 -16.13 10.74 9.20
CA THR A 81 -14.83 10.82 8.53
C THR A 81 -14.44 9.49 7.89
N PHE A 82 -14.62 8.37 8.61
CA PHE A 82 -14.33 7.04 8.08
C PHE A 82 -15.27 6.67 6.93
N SER A 83 -16.56 7.04 7.01
CA SER A 83 -17.50 6.88 5.90
C SER A 83 -17.06 7.64 4.63
N GLN A 84 -16.59 8.88 4.78
CA GLN A 84 -16.06 9.67 3.66
C GLN A 84 -14.81 9.03 3.05
N TYR A 85 -13.88 8.53 3.88
CA TYR A 85 -12.71 7.79 3.38
C TYR A 85 -13.10 6.51 2.62
N ASP A 86 -14.08 5.76 3.11
CA ASP A 86 -14.56 4.56 2.42
C ASP A 86 -15.19 4.90 1.07
N GLN A 87 -15.88 6.02 0.95
CA GLN A 87 -16.40 6.51 -0.34
C GLN A 87 -15.26 6.80 -1.32
N VAL A 88 -14.27 7.59 -0.90
CA VAL A 88 -13.09 7.90 -1.74
C VAL A 88 -12.36 6.62 -2.14
N ARG A 89 -12.18 5.68 -1.21
CA ARG A 89 -11.52 4.41 -1.47
C ARG A 89 -12.24 3.59 -2.53
N ARG A 90 -13.58 3.50 -2.47
CA ARG A 90 -14.38 2.80 -3.49
C ARG A 90 -14.18 3.37 -4.89
N ASP A 91 -13.97 4.66 -5.01
CA ASP A 91 -13.75 5.32 -6.30
C ASP A 91 -12.31 5.19 -6.81
N VAL A 92 -11.33 5.19 -5.91
CA VAL A 92 -9.90 5.20 -6.24
C VAL A 92 -9.34 3.79 -6.43
N ASP A 93 -9.72 2.82 -5.60
CA ASP A 93 -9.19 1.44 -5.65
C ASP A 93 -9.29 0.80 -7.05
N PRO A 94 -10.42 0.91 -7.78
CA PRO A 94 -10.52 0.40 -9.15
C PRO A 94 -9.58 1.11 -10.12
N ARG A 95 -9.43 2.44 -10.00
CA ARG A 95 -8.55 3.24 -10.87
C ARG A 95 -7.10 2.83 -10.70
N ILE A 96 -6.67 2.62 -9.45
CA ILE A 96 -5.35 2.09 -9.14
C ILE A 96 -5.17 0.68 -9.71
N GLY A 97 -6.20 -0.16 -9.66
CA GLY A 97 -6.21 -1.48 -10.30
C GLY A 97 -5.91 -1.41 -11.81
N VAL A 98 -6.57 -0.50 -12.52
CA VAL A 98 -6.33 -0.28 -13.96
C VAL A 98 -4.89 0.16 -14.24
N ILE A 99 -4.37 1.13 -13.49
CA ILE A 99 -2.99 1.61 -13.64
C ILE A 99 -1.98 0.47 -13.43
N ARG A 100 -2.20 -0.36 -12.41
CA ARG A 100 -1.36 -1.54 -12.14
C ARG A 100 -1.39 -2.52 -13.30
N GLN A 101 -2.57 -2.80 -13.86
CA GLN A 101 -2.68 -3.72 -14.99
C GLN A 101 -1.95 -3.19 -16.22
N GLN A 102 -2.16 -1.92 -16.56
CA GLN A 102 -1.45 -1.28 -17.68
C GLN A 102 0.08 -1.32 -17.51
N SER A 103 0.57 -1.10 -16.28
CA SER A 103 1.98 -1.23 -15.97
C SER A 103 2.49 -2.66 -16.19
N ARG A 104 1.76 -3.68 -15.71
CA ARG A 104 2.09 -5.10 -15.90
C ARG A 104 2.14 -5.48 -17.37
N ASP A 105 1.19 -4.99 -18.18
CA ASP A 105 1.14 -5.30 -19.61
C ASP A 105 2.34 -4.70 -20.36
N ARG A 106 2.71 -3.46 -20.05
CA ARG A 106 3.91 -2.82 -20.61
C ARG A 106 5.19 -3.56 -20.21
N LEU A 107 5.29 -4.00 -18.95
CA LEU A 107 6.44 -4.79 -18.49
C LEU A 107 6.50 -6.15 -19.18
N ARG A 108 5.37 -6.86 -19.28
CA ARG A 108 5.27 -8.17 -19.94
C ARG A 108 5.71 -8.11 -21.41
N ALA A 109 5.44 -7.01 -22.11
CA ALA A 109 5.85 -6.79 -23.49
C ALA A 109 7.38 -6.68 -23.67
N LEU A 110 8.14 -6.38 -22.61
CA LEU A 110 9.61 -6.26 -22.64
C LEU A 110 10.33 -7.57 -22.29
N LEU A 111 9.60 -8.58 -21.81
CA LEU A 111 10.18 -9.83 -21.33
C LEU A 111 10.29 -10.87 -22.44
N THR A 112 11.34 -11.69 -22.36
CA THR A 112 11.45 -12.88 -23.22
C THR A 112 10.45 -13.95 -22.79
N ASP A 113 10.17 -14.92 -23.65
CA ASP A 113 9.21 -15.99 -23.35
C ASP A 113 9.65 -16.84 -22.16
N GLU A 114 10.96 -16.99 -21.92
CA GLU A 114 11.51 -17.68 -20.76
C GLU A 114 11.38 -16.87 -19.46
N GLN A 115 11.26 -15.54 -19.55
CA GLN A 115 11.14 -14.66 -18.38
C GLN A 115 9.68 -14.47 -17.93
N LYS A 116 8.72 -14.56 -18.85
CA LYS A 116 7.28 -14.36 -18.56
C LYS A 116 6.75 -15.24 -17.42
N PRO A 117 7.07 -16.56 -17.33
CA PRO A 117 6.59 -17.39 -16.23
C PRO A 117 7.01 -16.87 -14.86
N LYS A 118 8.27 -16.46 -14.70
CA LYS A 118 8.79 -15.90 -13.45
C LYS A 118 8.14 -14.55 -13.11
N PHE A 119 7.82 -13.75 -14.12
CA PHE A 119 7.09 -12.50 -13.90
C PHE A 119 5.66 -12.75 -13.41
N GLU A 120 4.94 -13.73 -13.97
CA GLU A 120 3.59 -14.08 -13.49
C GLU A 120 3.59 -14.65 -12.07
N GLU A 121 4.67 -15.30 -11.63
CA GLU A 121 4.84 -15.72 -10.23
C GLU A 121 4.96 -14.51 -9.29
N LEU A 122 5.83 -13.54 -9.61
CA LEU A 122 5.97 -12.28 -8.86
C LEU A 122 4.66 -11.47 -8.84
N VAL A 123 4.01 -11.47 -9.99
CA VAL A 123 2.57 -11.37 -10.25
C VAL A 123 1.67 -11.78 -9.08
N ALA A 124 1.45 -13.09 -9.05
CA ALA A 124 0.57 -13.77 -8.13
C ALA A 124 0.96 -13.54 -6.66
N GLU A 125 2.26 -13.54 -6.33
CA GLU A 125 2.72 -13.29 -4.97
C GLU A 125 2.31 -11.89 -4.48
N SER A 126 2.48 -10.88 -5.34
CA SER A 126 2.12 -9.49 -5.04
C SER A 126 0.60 -9.33 -4.85
N ASP A 127 -0.19 -9.98 -5.72
CA ASP A 127 -1.65 -9.97 -5.61
C ASP A 127 -2.13 -10.69 -4.34
N ALA A 128 -1.57 -11.86 -4.02
CA ALA A 128 -1.89 -12.61 -2.81
C ALA A 128 -1.56 -11.84 -1.53
N LYS A 129 -0.42 -11.13 -1.48
CA LYS A 129 -0.08 -10.24 -0.35
C LYS A 129 -1.10 -9.11 -0.23
N ARG A 130 -1.54 -8.52 -1.34
CA ARG A 130 -2.54 -7.45 -1.32
C ARG A 130 -3.90 -7.94 -0.82
N GLU A 131 -4.36 -9.11 -1.26
CA GLU A 131 -5.63 -9.67 -0.81
C GLU A 131 -5.59 -10.00 0.69
N LYS A 132 -4.50 -10.60 1.19
CA LYS A 132 -4.29 -10.80 2.64
C LYS A 132 -4.35 -9.48 3.43
N MET A 133 -3.75 -8.42 2.91
CA MET A 133 -3.82 -7.09 3.54
C MET A 133 -5.24 -6.53 3.52
N LYS A 134 -5.96 -6.64 2.39
CA LYS A 134 -7.37 -6.22 2.32
C LYS A 134 -8.25 -6.99 3.29
N GLU A 135 -8.06 -8.30 3.43
CA GLU A 135 -8.78 -9.11 4.41
C GLU A 135 -8.48 -8.71 5.85
N HIS A 136 -7.27 -8.24 6.14
CA HIS A 136 -6.87 -7.77 7.46
C HIS A 136 -7.45 -6.39 7.81
N PHE A 137 -7.56 -5.49 6.84
CA PHE A 137 -8.08 -4.12 7.02
C PHE A 137 -9.56 -3.95 6.62
N GLY A 138 -10.19 -4.98 6.07
CA GLY A 138 -11.58 -4.99 5.61
C GLY A 138 -12.53 -5.81 6.48
N LYS A 139 -12.05 -6.32 7.63
CA LYS A 139 -12.86 -6.80 8.76
C LYS A 139 -12.94 -5.70 9.81
#